data_AF-A0A316GU77-F1
#
_entry.id   AF-A0A316GU77-F1
#
_cell.length_a   1.000
_cell.length_b   1.000
_cell.length_c   1.000
_cell.angle_alpha   90.00
_cell.angle_beta   90.00
_cell.angle_gamma   90.00
#
_symmetry.space_group_name_H-M   'P 1'
#
loop_
_entity.id
_entity.type
_entity.pdbx_description
1 polymer ?
#
loop_
_entity_poly.entity_id
_entity_poly.type
_entity_poly.pdbx_seq_one_letter_code
_entity_poly.pdbx_strand_id
1 'polypeptide(L)' 'MAVSGERVHPLMNKLTGLIAIIIGFLVAAEGYRSGSSWLIILGIVVLAVGLGLLLAKIARRNQGGQL' A
#
# COMPACT_ATOMS: atom_id res chain seq x y z
N MET A 1 0.26 36.66 -1.30
CA MET A 1 -0.38 35.45 -0.72
C MET A 1 0.21 34.23 -1.41
N ALA A 2 1.27 33.64 -0.83
CA ALA A 2 1.78 32.37 -1.33
C ALA A 2 0.84 31.27 -0.81
N VAL A 3 0.06 30.68 -1.71
CA VAL A 3 -0.73 29.50 -1.38
C VAL A 3 0.29 28.39 -1.09
N SER A 4 0.48 28.11 0.19
CA SER A 4 1.20 26.93 0.68
C SER A 4 0.28 25.71 0.50
N GLY A 5 -0.18 25.51 -0.74
CA GLY A 5 -0.89 24.33 -1.18
C GLY A 5 0.12 23.30 -1.69
N GLU A 6 -0.17 22.03 -1.49
CA GLU A 6 0.42 20.91 -2.25
C GLU A 6 1.76 20.29 -1.79
N ARG A 7 2.24 20.55 -0.56
CA ARG A 7 3.32 19.71 0.02
C ARG A 7 2.85 18.50 0.82
N VAL A 8 1.61 18.04 0.58
CA VAL A 8 1.11 16.77 1.18
C VAL A 8 1.38 15.55 0.27
N HIS A 9 1.94 15.76 -0.91
CA HIS A 9 1.93 14.80 -2.01
C HIS A 9 2.87 13.55 -1.89
N PRO A 10 4.05 13.58 -1.21
CA PRO A 10 4.92 12.40 -1.17
C PRO A 10 4.67 11.45 0.02
N LEU A 11 4.31 11.97 1.21
CA LEU A 11 4.12 11.18 2.43
C LEU A 11 2.75 10.49 2.47
N MET A 12 1.68 11.19 2.12
CA MET A 12 0.31 10.65 2.20
C MET A 12 0.14 9.42 1.29
N ASN A 13 0.68 9.49 0.09
CA ASN A 13 0.69 8.36 -0.85
C ASN A 13 1.64 7.21 -0.44
N LYS A 14 2.54 7.38 0.55
CA LYS A 14 3.35 6.27 1.10
C LYS A 14 2.56 5.55 2.18
N LEU A 15 1.85 6.31 3.01
CA LEU A 15 0.94 5.78 4.01
C LEU A 15 -0.14 4.89 3.38
N THR A 16 -0.73 5.28 2.24
CA THR A 16 -1.78 4.47 1.59
C THR A 16 -1.33 3.05 1.26
N GLY A 17 -0.12 2.88 0.71
CA GLY A 17 0.43 1.55 0.40
C GLY A 17 0.72 0.73 1.66
N LEU A 18 1.23 1.38 2.71
CA LEU A 18 1.50 0.72 3.99
C LEU A 18 0.20 0.31 4.70
N ILE A 19 -0.80 1.18 4.72
CA ILE A 19 -2.13 0.91 5.29
C ILE A 19 -2.78 -0.27 4.55
N ALA A 20 -2.70 -0.31 3.21
CA ALA A 20 -3.22 -1.42 2.43
C ALA A 20 -2.55 -2.76 2.81
N ILE A 21 -1.23 -2.77 3.04
CA ILE A 21 -0.51 -3.97 3.50
C ILE A 21 -0.98 -4.39 4.90
N ILE A 22 -1.08 -3.45 5.83
CA ILE A 22 -1.53 -3.74 7.20
C ILE A 22 -2.95 -4.33 7.18
N ILE A 23 -3.87 -3.72 6.44
CA ILE A 23 -5.24 -4.21 6.31
C ILE A 23 -5.26 -5.59 5.66
N GLY A 24 -4.54 -5.79 4.55
CA GLY A 24 -4.46 -7.10 3.88
C GLY A 24 -3.91 -8.20 4.78
N PHE A 25 -2.90 -7.88 5.60
CA PHE A 25 -2.35 -8.81 6.59
C PHE A 25 -3.36 -9.16 7.68
N LEU A 26 -4.06 -8.16 8.24
CA LEU A 26 -5.07 -8.38 9.26
C LEU A 26 -6.23 -9.24 8.75
N VAL A 27 -6.70 -8.99 7.53
CA VAL A 27 -7.75 -9.78 6.88
C VAL A 27 -7.28 -11.22 6.64
N ALA A 28 -6.04 -11.42 6.17
CA ALA A 28 -5.48 -12.76 6.01
C ALA A 28 -5.33 -13.50 7.35
N ALA A 29 -4.90 -12.80 8.40
CA ALA A 29 -4.74 -13.35 9.74
C ALA A 29 -6.08 -13.74 10.38
N GLU A 30 -7.12 -12.91 10.24
CA GLU A 30 -8.48 -13.27 10.65
C GLU A 30 -9.05 -14.41 9.81
N GLY A 31 -8.75 -14.46 8.52
CA GLY A 31 -9.10 -15.61 7.67
C GLY A 31 -8.46 -16.92 8.13
N TYR A 32 -7.19 -16.86 8.53
CA TYR A 32 -6.48 -18.00 9.11
C TYR A 32 -7.10 -18.43 10.44
N ARG A 33 -7.40 -17.47 11.31
CA ARG A 33 -8.02 -17.72 12.62
C ARG A 33 -9.43 -18.31 12.51
N SER A 34 -10.24 -17.82 11.57
CA SER A 34 -11.61 -18.29 11.34
C SER A 34 -11.69 -19.57 10.50
N GLY A 35 -10.56 -20.05 9.95
CA GLY A 35 -10.53 -21.17 9.01
C GLY A 35 -11.18 -20.87 7.64
N SER A 36 -11.47 -19.60 7.35
CA SER A 36 -12.13 -19.19 6.12
C SER A 36 -11.12 -18.95 5.01
N SER A 37 -11.01 -19.90 4.08
CA SER A 37 -10.13 -19.80 2.92
C SER A 37 -10.42 -18.55 2.07
N TRP A 38 -11.67 -18.10 2.03
CA TRP A 38 -12.06 -16.89 1.29
C TRP A 38 -11.42 -15.62 1.86
N LEU A 39 -11.41 -15.47 3.19
CA LEU A 39 -10.79 -14.33 3.86
C LEU A 39 -9.26 -14.34 3.68
N ILE A 40 -8.64 -15.53 3.69
CA ILE A 40 -7.21 -15.69 3.42
C ILE A 40 -6.89 -15.22 1.99
N ILE A 41 -7.64 -15.70 0.99
CA ILE A 41 -7.46 -15.31 -0.42
C ILE A 41 -7.63 -13.80 -0.58
N LEU A 42 -8.69 -13.23 0.01
CA LEU A 42 -8.96 -11.79 -0.04
C LEU A 42 -7.80 -11.00 0.57
N GLY A 43 -7.29 -11.42 1.74
CA GLY A 43 -6.15 -10.79 2.38
C GLY A 43 -4.88 -10.84 1.52
N ILE A 44 -4.59 -11.96 0.88
CA ILE A 44 -3.45 -12.12 -0.04
C ILE A 44 -3.57 -11.18 -1.24
N VAL A 45 -4.77 -11.07 -1.85
CA VAL A 45 -4.99 -10.15 -2.98
C VAL A 45 -4.74 -8.70 -2.56
N VAL A 46 -5.27 -8.28 -1.41
CA VAL A 46 -5.06 -6.93 -0.87
C VAL A 46 -3.57 -6.68 -0.59
N LEU A 47 -2.86 -7.67 -0.04
CA LEU A 47 -1.41 -7.60 0.17
C LEU A 47 -0.66 -7.41 -1.14
N ALA A 48 -0.97 -8.19 -2.17
CA ALA A 48 -0.32 -8.10 -3.48
C ALA A 48 -0.51 -6.71 -4.12
N VAL A 49 -1.73 -6.14 -4.02
CA VAL A 49 -2.01 -4.78 -4.50
C VAL A 49 -1.22 -3.74 -3.70
N GLY A 50 -1.19 -3.84 -2.37
CA GLY A 50 -0.42 -2.94 -1.50
C GLY A 50 1.08 -2.97 -1.83
N LEU A 51 1.63 -4.16 -2.04
CA LEU A 51 3.02 -4.36 -2.44
C LEU A 51 3.31 -3.76 -3.82
N GLY A 52 2.43 -4.02 -4.80
CA GLY A 52 2.56 -3.49 -6.17
C GLY A 52 2.57 -1.97 -6.19
N LEU A 53 1.72 -1.31 -5.41
CA LEU A 53 1.69 0.15 -5.28
C LEU A 53 3.00 0.70 -4.68
N LEU A 54 3.55 0.04 -3.66
CA LEU A 54 4.84 0.43 -3.09
C LEU A 54 5.98 0.27 -4.10
N LEU A 55 6.05 -0.87 -4.79
CA LEU A 55 7.08 -1.16 -5.79
C LEU A 55 7.01 -0.19 -6.96
N ALA A 56 5.83 0.06 -7.51
CA ALA A 56 5.63 1.03 -8.59
C ALA A 56 6.09 2.44 -8.18
N LYS A 57 5.95 2.79 -6.89
CA LYS A 57 6.39 4.08 -6.37
C LYS A 57 7.90 4.13 -6.16
N ILE A 58 8.52 3.05 -5.68
CA ILE A 58 9.98 2.95 -5.59
C ILE A 58 10.60 3.04 -6.98
N ALA A 59 10.06 2.31 -7.96
CA ALA A 59 10.51 2.36 -9.34
C ALA A 59 10.40 3.77 -9.93
N ARG A 60 9.26 4.45 -9.78
CA ARG A 60 9.09 5.85 -10.20
C ARG A 60 10.07 6.81 -9.52
N ARG A 61 10.34 6.63 -8.22
CA ARG A 61 11.35 7.44 -7.50
C ARG A 61 12.76 7.18 -8.01
N ASN A 62 13.09 5.94 -8.36
CA ASN A 62 14.40 5.57 -8.86
C ASN A 62 14.63 6.06 -10.31
N GLN A 63 13.57 6.16 -11.11
CA GLN A 63 13.61 6.71 -12.47
C GLN A 63 13.71 8.25 -12.46
N GLY A 64 13.01 8.94 -11.56
CA GLY A 64 13.08 10.40 -11.43
C GLY A 64 14.33 10.95 -10.73
N GLY A 65 15.25 10.09 -10.27
CA GLY A 65 16.54 10.47 -9.70
C GLY A 65 17.73 10.23 -10.64
N GLN A 66 17.47 9.90 -11.91
CA GLN A 66 18.48 9.57 -12.92
C GLN A 66 18.45 10.54 -14.12
N LEU A 67 18.29 11.85 -13.86
CA LEU A 67 18.71 12.93 -14.77
C LEU A 67 19.25 14.09 -13.93
#